data_AF-A0A7G0XXL2-F1
#
_entry.id   AF-A0A7G0XXL2-F1
#
_cell.length_a   1.000
_cell.length_b   1.000
_cell.length_c   1.000
_cell.angle_alpha   90.00
_cell.angle_beta   90.00
_cell.angle_gamma   90.00
#
_symmetry.space_group_name_H-M   'P 1'
#
loop_
_entity.id
_entity.type
_entity.pdbx_description
1 polymer ?
#
loop_
_entity_poly.entity_id
_entity_poly.type
_entity_poly.pdbx_seq_one_letter_code
_entity_poly.pdbx_strand_id
1 'polypeptide(L)'
;IIAWVMWYFFNSFQDPLPWSQCPINENRTGLISECEKSSPVDYFWYRKTLNTSAAIDETGGLQWWMILCLISAWGVLYVCCIRGIETTGKAVYVTSTLPYLVLTIFLIRGLTLKGSVDGIKFLFTPDINELANPTTWLDAGAQVFYWFSLAFGGLISFSSYNSVHNNCEQDAVIISIINAFTSIYAATVIYTIIGFRATERFDDCLDGNILTLLNTFDLPEANINQSNYQEVLQSLNTTNPDIISSLALKTCDLNNFLSEGVEGTGLAFIVFTEAITKMP
;
A
#
# COMPACT_ATOMS: atom_id res chain seq x y z
N ILE A 1 -7.77 7.67 10.66
CA ILE A 1 -7.54 7.39 9.22
C ILE A 1 -7.70 8.63 8.34
N ILE A 2 -8.88 9.24 8.21
CA ILE A 2 -9.06 10.42 7.31
C ILE A 2 -8.09 11.57 7.64
N ALA A 3 -7.83 11.85 8.93
CA ALA A 3 -6.83 12.84 9.33
C ALA A 3 -5.41 12.50 8.82
N TRP A 4 -5.02 11.22 8.82
CA TRP A 4 -3.75 10.78 8.23
C TRP A 4 -3.72 10.97 6.72
N VAL A 5 -4.84 10.68 6.03
CA VAL A 5 -4.94 10.94 4.58
C VAL A 5 -4.81 12.44 4.29
N MET A 6 -5.44 13.31 5.08
CA MET A 6 -5.29 14.76 4.95
C MET A 6 -3.86 15.23 5.23
N TRP A 7 -3.19 14.66 6.23
CA TRP A 7 -1.78 14.94 6.50
C TRP A 7 -0.89 14.65 5.29
N TYR A 8 -1.03 13.48 4.67
CA TYR A 8 -0.28 13.15 3.46
C TYR A 8 -0.66 14.09 2.30
N PHE A 9 -1.95 14.35 2.10
CA PHE A 9 -2.44 15.26 1.05
C PHE A 9 -1.83 16.67 1.17
N PHE A 10 -1.75 17.24 2.38
CA PHE A 10 -1.15 18.55 2.59
C PHE A 10 0.36 18.55 2.32
N ASN A 11 1.04 17.41 2.51
CA ASN A 11 2.47 17.25 2.25
C ASN A 11 2.81 16.84 0.81
N SER A 12 1.80 16.65 -0.07
CA SER A 12 2.02 16.21 -1.46
C SER A 12 2.36 17.34 -2.44
N PHE A 13 2.20 18.61 -2.07
CA PHE A 13 2.37 19.75 -3.00
C PHE A 13 3.81 20.28 -3.07
N GLN A 14 4.80 19.38 -3.08
CA GLN A 14 6.21 19.72 -3.13
C GLN A 14 7.03 18.66 -3.89
N ASP A 15 8.08 19.10 -4.56
CA ASP A 15 9.07 18.26 -5.23
C ASP A 15 10.47 18.66 -4.71
N PRO A 16 11.20 17.78 -3.99
CA PRO A 16 10.92 16.36 -3.74
C PRO A 16 9.85 16.09 -2.66
N LEU A 17 9.19 14.93 -2.76
CA LEU A 17 8.22 14.45 -1.76
C LEU A 17 8.91 14.21 -0.40
N PRO A 18 8.27 14.51 0.74
CA PRO A 18 8.94 14.44 2.04
C PRO A 18 9.27 13.03 2.53
N TRP A 19 8.65 11.99 1.96
CA TRP A 19 8.96 10.58 2.22
C TRP A 19 9.87 9.95 1.16
N SER A 20 10.46 10.74 0.25
CA SER A 20 11.36 10.22 -0.80
C SER A 20 12.80 9.99 -0.33
N GLN A 21 13.27 10.75 0.66
CA GLN A 21 14.67 10.74 1.09
C GLN A 21 14.81 10.72 2.59
N CYS A 22 15.86 10.04 3.08
CA CYS A 22 16.21 10.06 4.49
C CYS A 22 16.79 11.43 4.89
N PRO A 23 16.35 12.00 6.03
CA PRO A 23 16.95 13.21 6.55
C PRO A 23 18.38 12.96 7.06
N ILE A 24 19.17 14.03 7.06
CA ILE A 24 20.54 14.04 7.57
C ILE A 24 20.51 14.25 9.10
N ASN A 25 21.47 13.63 9.82
CA ASN A 25 21.69 13.85 11.24
C ASN A 25 22.01 15.32 11.57
N GLU A 26 21.83 15.70 12.84
CA GLU A 26 22.10 17.06 13.35
C GLU A 26 23.54 17.53 13.05
N ASN A 27 24.51 16.62 13.10
CA ASN A 27 25.92 16.89 12.82
C ASN A 27 26.24 17.01 11.32
N ARG A 28 25.26 16.79 10.43
CA ARG A 28 25.40 16.81 8.96
C ARG A 28 26.46 15.85 8.39
N THR A 29 26.83 14.82 9.15
CA THR A 29 27.88 13.86 8.77
C THR A 29 27.34 12.61 8.07
N GLY A 30 26.04 12.34 8.15
CA GLY A 30 25.43 11.14 7.57
C GLY A 30 23.91 11.11 7.76
N LEU A 31 23.28 10.08 7.23
CA LEU A 31 21.84 9.85 7.35
C LEU A 31 21.46 9.41 8.76
N ILE A 32 20.20 9.64 9.14
CA ILE A 32 19.66 9.10 10.39
C ILE A 32 19.69 7.57 10.33
N SER A 33 20.36 6.95 11.31
CA SER A 33 20.59 5.49 11.34
C SER A 33 19.30 4.66 11.36
N GLU A 34 18.23 5.20 11.94
CA GLU A 34 16.89 4.57 11.94
C GLU A 34 16.30 4.53 10.52
N CYS A 35 16.45 5.62 9.76
CA CYS A 35 15.97 5.71 8.39
C CYS A 35 16.79 4.84 7.44
N GLU A 36 18.11 4.80 7.63
CA GLU A 36 19.04 4.00 6.81
C GLU A 36 18.81 2.48 6.98
N LYS A 37 18.46 2.03 8.19
CA LYS A 37 18.17 0.61 8.46
C LYS A 37 16.78 0.15 8.00
N SER A 38 15.84 1.09 7.83
CA SER A 38 14.46 0.80 7.44
C SER A 38 14.20 1.30 6.03
N SER A 39 13.34 2.30 5.86
CA SER A 39 13.14 3.01 4.61
C SER A 39 12.75 4.48 4.88
N PRO A 40 12.96 5.40 3.92
CA PRO A 40 12.49 6.78 4.03
C PRO A 40 10.99 6.89 4.33
N VAL A 41 10.19 5.98 3.76
CA VAL A 41 8.73 5.97 3.90
C VAL A 41 8.32 5.47 5.28
N ASP A 42 8.95 4.40 5.78
CA ASP A 42 8.73 3.91 7.14
C ASP A 42 9.09 4.97 8.18
N TYR A 43 10.24 5.63 7.99
CA TYR A 43 10.68 6.71 8.86
C TYR A 43 9.68 7.89 8.86
N PHE A 44 9.16 8.26 7.69
CA PHE A 44 8.13 9.30 7.59
C PHE A 44 6.83 8.91 8.31
N TRP A 45 6.39 7.65 8.20
CA TRP A 45 5.19 7.17 8.86
C TRP A 45 5.35 7.08 10.39
N TYR A 46 6.33 6.32 10.87
CA TYR A 46 6.49 6.03 12.29
C TYR A 46 7.08 7.20 13.09
N ARG A 47 8.04 7.95 12.51
CA ARG A 47 8.76 9.00 13.24
C ARG A 47 8.24 10.39 12.97
N LYS A 48 7.93 10.75 11.72
CA LYS A 48 7.45 12.10 11.37
C LYS A 48 5.94 12.27 11.54
N THR A 49 5.15 11.27 11.13
CA THR A 49 3.70 11.36 11.14
C THR A 49 3.12 10.98 12.50
N LEU A 50 3.41 9.77 12.98
CA LEU A 50 2.86 9.24 14.23
C LEU A 50 3.68 9.64 15.46
N ASN A 51 5.01 9.73 15.32
CA ASN A 51 5.94 9.86 16.44
C ASN A 51 5.68 8.79 17.51
N THR A 52 5.76 7.52 17.10
CA THR A 52 5.38 6.37 17.93
C THR A 52 6.33 6.17 19.11
N SER A 53 5.77 5.74 20.24
CA SER A 53 6.51 5.22 21.39
C SER A 53 6.87 3.74 21.17
N ALA A 54 7.76 3.22 22.01
CA ALA A 54 8.16 1.81 21.97
C ALA A 54 7.06 0.88 22.54
N ALA A 55 6.25 1.39 23.47
CA ALA A 55 5.20 0.63 24.13
C ALA A 55 3.93 1.46 24.34
N ILE A 56 2.78 0.78 24.49
CA ILE A 56 1.45 1.41 24.58
C ILE A 56 1.21 2.15 25.90
N ASP A 57 1.92 1.75 26.96
CA ASP A 57 1.91 2.38 28.28
C ASP A 57 2.70 3.69 28.30
N GLU A 58 3.70 3.81 27.43
CA GLU A 58 4.45 5.04 27.21
C GLU A 58 3.66 6.01 26.32
N THR A 59 2.71 6.71 26.93
CA THR A 59 1.98 7.78 26.24
C THR A 59 2.84 9.05 26.20
N GLY A 60 3.22 9.45 24.98
CA GLY A 60 3.89 10.72 24.73
C GLY A 60 2.95 11.93 24.85
N GLY A 61 3.44 13.09 24.41
CA GLY A 61 2.64 14.31 24.33
C GLY A 61 1.64 14.32 23.17
N LEU A 62 0.73 15.30 23.21
CA LEU A 62 -0.20 15.58 22.12
C LEU A 62 0.55 16.12 20.89
N GLN A 63 0.47 15.39 19.77
CA GLN A 63 1.10 15.79 18.51
C GLN A 63 0.24 16.86 17.81
N TRP A 64 0.63 18.13 17.93
CA TRP A 64 -0.17 19.28 17.48
C TRP A 64 -0.52 19.25 15.99
N TRP A 65 0.38 18.80 15.12
CA TRP A 65 0.10 18.68 13.69
C TRP A 65 -1.03 17.70 13.40
N MET A 66 -1.09 16.59 14.14
CA MET A 66 -2.15 15.59 14.00
C MET A 66 -3.50 16.12 14.48
N ILE A 67 -3.50 16.93 15.56
CA ILE A 67 -4.71 17.60 16.05
C ILE A 67 -5.28 18.55 15.00
N LEU A 68 -4.43 19.32 14.32
CA LEU A 68 -4.86 20.21 13.24
C LEU A 68 -5.52 19.42 12.09
N CYS A 69 -4.92 18.30 11.68
CA CYS A 69 -5.52 17.42 10.66
C CYS A 69 -6.82 16.76 11.13
N LEU A 70 -6.97 16.50 12.43
CA LEU A 70 -8.21 15.96 13.00
C LEU A 70 -9.32 17.02 12.99
N ILE A 71 -9.01 18.25 13.39
CA ILE A 71 -9.95 19.39 13.33
C ILE A 71 -10.36 19.65 11.88
N SER A 72 -9.44 19.63 10.92
CA SER A 72 -9.78 19.80 9.51
C SER A 72 -10.68 18.68 8.99
N ALA A 73 -10.41 17.42 9.36
CA ALA A 73 -11.24 16.28 8.96
C ALA A 73 -12.68 16.41 9.49
N TRP A 74 -12.84 16.75 10.77
CA TRP A 74 -14.15 17.01 11.37
C TRP A 74 -14.85 18.23 10.77
N GLY A 75 -14.09 19.29 10.46
CA GLY A 75 -14.62 20.48 9.81
C GLY A 75 -15.21 20.16 8.42
N VAL A 76 -14.50 19.39 7.60
CA VAL A 76 -14.99 18.95 6.29
C VAL A 76 -16.23 18.08 6.44
N LEU A 77 -16.21 17.11 7.37
CA LEU A 77 -17.38 16.26 7.63
C LEU A 77 -18.61 17.08 8.03
N TYR A 78 -18.42 18.05 8.94
CA TYR A 78 -19.49 18.94 9.38
C TYR A 78 -20.09 19.73 8.22
N VAL A 79 -19.25 20.32 7.34
CA VAL A 79 -19.72 21.09 6.18
C VAL A 79 -20.55 20.22 5.22
N CYS A 80 -20.14 18.97 4.96
CA CYS A 80 -20.89 18.06 4.10
C CYS A 80 -22.27 17.70 4.68
N CYS A 81 -22.37 17.55 6.01
CA CYS A 81 -23.56 17.08 6.69
C CYS A 81 -24.44 18.20 7.28
N ILE A 82 -24.08 19.47 7.13
CA ILE A 82 -24.69 20.60 7.87
C ILE A 82 -26.21 20.76 7.69
N ARG A 83 -26.77 20.40 6.51
CA ARG A 83 -28.23 20.37 6.27
C ARG A 83 -28.76 18.96 6.04
N GLY A 84 -28.08 17.96 6.59
CA GLY A 84 -28.47 16.56 6.42
C GLY A 84 -28.45 16.14 4.95
N ILE A 85 -29.54 15.54 4.48
CA ILE A 85 -29.62 14.87 3.18
C ILE A 85 -29.52 15.84 2.01
N GLU A 86 -29.98 17.09 2.16
CA GLU A 86 -29.93 18.07 1.07
C GLU A 86 -28.49 18.41 0.67
N THR A 87 -27.60 18.61 1.65
CA THR A 87 -26.18 18.87 1.40
C THR A 87 -25.41 17.58 1.13
N THR A 88 -25.71 16.51 1.87
CA THR A 88 -25.05 15.21 1.71
C THR A 88 -25.30 14.66 0.31
N GLY A 89 -26.51 14.77 -0.24
CA GLY A 89 -26.84 14.31 -1.58
C GLY A 89 -25.98 14.98 -2.66
N LYS A 90 -25.72 16.29 -2.53
CA LYS A 90 -24.83 17.01 -3.44
C LYS A 90 -23.37 16.56 -3.31
N ALA A 91 -22.90 16.38 -2.08
CA ALA A 91 -21.54 15.89 -1.82
C ALA A 91 -21.33 14.48 -2.38
N VAL A 92 -22.33 13.60 -2.24
CA VAL A 92 -22.29 12.21 -2.72
C VAL A 92 -22.04 12.13 -4.22
N TYR A 93 -22.55 13.05 -5.05
CA TYR A 93 -22.26 13.01 -6.49
C TYR A 93 -20.76 13.11 -6.78
N VAL A 94 -20.02 13.94 -6.04
CA VAL A 94 -18.57 14.06 -6.21
C VAL A 94 -17.86 12.90 -5.50
N THR A 95 -18.20 12.60 -4.26
CA THR A 95 -17.49 11.59 -3.46
C THR A 95 -17.74 10.15 -3.92
N SER A 96 -18.81 9.88 -4.67
CA SER A 96 -19.05 8.57 -5.29
C SER A 96 -18.40 8.43 -6.65
N THR A 97 -18.39 9.48 -7.49
CA THR A 97 -17.86 9.39 -8.86
C THR A 97 -16.34 9.50 -8.92
N LEU A 98 -15.75 10.39 -8.10
CA LEU A 98 -14.32 10.64 -8.12
C LEU A 98 -13.48 9.38 -7.79
N PRO A 99 -13.82 8.54 -6.79
CA PRO A 99 -13.08 7.33 -6.53
C PRO A 99 -13.03 6.36 -7.72
N TYR A 100 -14.15 6.15 -8.43
CA TYR A 100 -14.15 5.28 -9.61
C TYR A 100 -13.27 5.82 -10.73
N LEU A 101 -13.32 7.14 -10.97
CA LEU A 101 -12.47 7.80 -11.96
C LEU A 101 -10.99 7.64 -11.60
N VAL A 102 -10.63 7.91 -10.35
CA VAL A 102 -9.25 7.82 -9.85
C VAL A 102 -8.76 6.37 -9.90
N LEU A 103 -9.56 5.39 -9.46
CA LEU A 103 -9.22 3.98 -9.57
C LEU A 103 -9.01 3.54 -11.02
N THR A 104 -9.80 4.08 -11.96
CA THR A 104 -9.61 3.78 -13.39
C THR A 104 -8.30 4.32 -13.92
N ILE A 105 -7.92 5.54 -13.53
CA ILE A 105 -6.61 6.12 -13.90
C ILE A 105 -5.47 5.28 -13.30
N PHE A 106 -5.58 4.91 -12.02
CA PHE A 106 -4.59 4.05 -11.36
C PHE A 106 -4.52 2.66 -11.99
N LEU A 107 -5.63 2.08 -12.46
CA LEU A 107 -5.61 0.80 -13.15
C LEU A 107 -4.81 0.89 -14.44
N ILE A 108 -5.10 1.89 -15.28
CA ILE A 108 -4.40 2.07 -16.55
C ILE A 108 -2.91 2.28 -16.29
N ARG A 109 -2.57 3.17 -15.34
CA ARG A 109 -1.17 3.42 -14.98
C ARG A 109 -0.50 2.17 -14.41
N GLY A 110 -1.13 1.49 -13.46
CA GLY A 110 -0.63 0.29 -12.80
C GLY A 110 -0.34 -0.83 -13.78
N LEU A 111 -1.23 -1.08 -14.74
CA LEU A 111 -1.02 -2.08 -15.79
C LEU A 111 0.14 -1.76 -16.74
N THR A 112 0.53 -0.48 -16.88
CA THR A 112 1.72 -0.10 -17.68
C THR A 112 3.05 -0.28 -16.94
N LEU A 113 3.03 -0.53 -15.63
CA LEU A 113 4.23 -0.71 -14.83
C LEU A 113 4.79 -2.14 -14.96
N LYS A 114 6.12 -2.27 -14.86
CA LYS A 114 6.84 -3.55 -14.86
C LYS A 114 6.37 -4.39 -13.66
N GLY A 115 6.13 -5.69 -13.85
CA GLY A 115 5.74 -6.59 -12.74
C GLY A 115 4.28 -6.52 -12.29
N SER A 116 3.45 -5.68 -12.91
CA SER A 116 2.02 -5.53 -12.54
C SER A 116 1.22 -6.82 -12.72
N VAL A 117 1.54 -7.63 -13.72
CA VAL A 117 0.89 -8.91 -14.02
C VAL A 117 1.21 -9.97 -12.96
N ASP A 118 2.41 -9.95 -12.38
CA ASP A 118 2.80 -10.91 -11.34
C ASP A 118 1.97 -10.72 -10.07
N GLY A 119 1.69 -9.45 -9.71
CA GLY A 119 0.77 -9.14 -8.62
C GLY A 119 -0.67 -9.61 -8.86
N ILE A 120 -1.19 -9.44 -10.09
CA ILE A 120 -2.52 -9.95 -10.46
C ILE A 120 -2.54 -11.49 -10.39
N LYS A 121 -1.51 -12.15 -10.91
CA LYS A 121 -1.40 -13.61 -10.87
C LYS A 121 -1.39 -14.12 -9.43
N PHE A 122 -0.67 -13.44 -8.55
CA PHE A 122 -0.63 -13.76 -7.13
C PHE A 122 -2.02 -13.64 -6.48
N LEU A 123 -2.78 -12.58 -6.78
CA LEU A 123 -4.16 -12.40 -6.28
C LEU A 123 -5.10 -13.56 -6.67
N PHE A 124 -4.99 -14.08 -7.90
CA PHE A 124 -5.89 -15.10 -8.43
C PHE A 124 -5.35 -16.53 -8.32
N THR A 125 -4.23 -16.76 -7.64
CA THR A 125 -3.71 -18.11 -7.38
C THR A 125 -4.30 -18.63 -6.07
N PRO A 126 -5.23 -19.60 -6.09
CA PRO A 126 -5.89 -20.06 -4.88
C PRO A 126 -5.02 -21.03 -4.08
N ASP A 127 -4.94 -20.84 -2.76
CA ASP A 127 -4.48 -21.89 -1.83
C ASP A 127 -5.69 -22.66 -1.28
N ILE A 128 -5.84 -23.91 -1.72
CA ILE A 128 -6.96 -24.77 -1.35
C ILE A 128 -6.90 -25.18 0.13
N ASN A 129 -5.70 -25.18 0.74
CA ASN A 129 -5.56 -25.54 2.15
C ASN A 129 -6.21 -24.49 3.05
N GLU A 130 -6.21 -23.22 2.63
CA GLU A 130 -6.78 -22.12 3.40
C GLU A 130 -8.32 -22.21 3.50
N LEU A 131 -8.98 -22.90 2.57
CA LEU A 131 -10.43 -23.13 2.61
C LEU A 131 -10.87 -24.01 3.79
N ALA A 132 -9.96 -24.84 4.32
CA ALA A 132 -10.21 -25.68 5.48
C ALA A 132 -10.07 -24.91 6.80
N ASN A 133 -9.50 -23.71 6.78
CA ASN A 133 -9.25 -22.91 7.97
C ASN A 133 -10.52 -22.14 8.39
N PRO A 134 -11.03 -22.33 9.63
CA PRO A 134 -12.23 -21.63 10.09
C PRO A 134 -12.05 -20.12 10.25
N THR A 135 -10.83 -19.62 10.49
CA THR A 135 -10.60 -18.18 10.63
C THR A 135 -10.88 -17.45 9.31
N THR A 136 -10.52 -18.06 8.19
CA THR A 136 -10.75 -17.54 6.83
C THR A 136 -12.23 -17.29 6.57
N TRP A 137 -13.10 -18.18 7.03
CA TRP A 137 -14.56 -18.02 6.91
C TRP A 137 -15.12 -16.97 7.86
N LEU A 138 -14.55 -16.86 9.07
CA LEU A 138 -14.93 -15.84 10.05
C LEU A 138 -14.61 -14.45 9.51
N ASP A 139 -13.41 -14.25 8.99
CA ASP A 139 -12.96 -12.97 8.44
C ASP A 139 -13.73 -12.61 7.17
N ALA A 140 -13.95 -13.56 6.26
CA ALA A 140 -14.78 -13.36 5.07
C ALA A 140 -16.22 -12.98 5.43
N GLY A 141 -16.81 -13.64 6.43
CA GLY A 141 -18.14 -13.32 6.94
C GLY A 141 -18.20 -11.91 7.52
N ALA A 142 -17.29 -11.57 8.43
CA ALA A 142 -17.21 -10.23 9.04
C ALA A 142 -17.03 -9.13 7.98
N GLN A 143 -16.23 -9.41 6.95
CA GLN A 143 -15.99 -8.48 5.85
C GLN A 143 -17.27 -8.17 5.07
N VAL A 144 -18.15 -9.14 4.85
CA VAL A 144 -19.45 -8.90 4.18
C VAL A 144 -20.32 -7.95 5.00
N PHE A 145 -20.40 -8.11 6.32
CA PHE A 145 -21.15 -7.19 7.18
C PHE A 145 -20.59 -5.76 7.13
N TYR A 146 -19.26 -5.64 7.15
CA TYR A 146 -18.59 -4.33 7.07
C TYR A 146 -18.78 -3.68 5.70
N TRP A 147 -18.61 -4.42 4.61
CA TRP A 147 -18.78 -3.94 3.23
C TRP A 147 -20.17 -3.39 2.95
N PHE A 148 -21.21 -4.06 3.42
CA PHE A 148 -22.58 -3.59 3.23
C PHE A 148 -23.03 -2.59 4.31
N SER A 149 -22.21 -2.33 5.33
CA SER A 149 -22.61 -1.55 6.51
C SER A 149 -23.93 -2.08 7.12
N LEU A 150 -24.07 -3.41 7.17
CA LEU A 150 -25.22 -4.05 7.81
C LEU A 150 -25.17 -3.84 9.33
N ALA A 151 -26.34 -3.77 9.96
CA ALA A 151 -26.51 -3.52 11.40
C ALA A 151 -26.08 -2.12 11.91
N PHE A 152 -25.68 -1.19 11.04
CA PHE A 152 -25.36 0.20 11.44
C PHE A 152 -26.56 1.16 11.41
N GLY A 153 -27.72 0.75 10.87
CA GLY A 153 -28.94 1.56 10.80
C GLY A 153 -28.97 2.65 9.72
N GLY A 154 -27.83 3.01 9.13
CA GLY A 154 -27.75 4.02 8.06
C GLY A 154 -28.60 3.67 6.82
N LEU A 155 -28.53 2.43 6.35
CA LEU A 155 -29.33 1.96 5.20
C LEU A 155 -30.84 2.00 5.49
N ILE A 156 -31.25 1.68 6.72
CA ILE A 156 -32.66 1.76 7.14
C ILE A 156 -33.12 3.22 7.08
N SER A 157 -32.31 4.14 7.61
CA SER A 157 -32.61 5.57 7.57
C SER A 157 -32.64 6.11 6.15
N PHE A 158 -31.78 5.67 5.24
CA PHE A 158 -31.81 6.15 3.85
C PHE A 158 -33.00 5.58 3.08
N SER A 159 -33.31 4.29 3.28
CA SER A 159 -34.45 3.64 2.66
C SER A 159 -35.79 4.24 3.10
N SER A 160 -35.90 4.76 4.34
CA SER A 160 -37.14 5.38 4.82
C SER A 160 -37.53 6.68 4.12
N TYR A 161 -36.65 7.29 3.31
CA TYR A 161 -36.97 8.46 2.48
C TYR A 161 -37.51 8.10 1.09
N ASN A 162 -37.48 6.82 0.69
CA ASN A 162 -38.01 6.40 -0.60
C ASN A 162 -39.54 6.35 -0.62
N SER A 163 -40.12 6.46 -1.82
CA SER A 163 -41.56 6.30 -2.00
C SER A 163 -42.03 4.88 -1.65
N VAL A 164 -43.29 4.74 -1.20
CA VAL A 164 -43.87 3.45 -0.79
C VAL A 164 -43.91 2.43 -1.94
N HIS A 165 -43.99 2.88 -3.19
CA HIS A 165 -44.03 2.02 -4.38
C HIS A 165 -42.67 1.86 -5.06
N ASN A 166 -41.56 2.13 -4.35
CA ASN A 166 -40.22 1.92 -4.87
C ASN A 166 -39.85 0.42 -4.90
N ASN A 167 -39.15 -0.01 -5.95
CA ASN A 167 -38.72 -1.41 -6.07
C ASN A 167 -37.45 -1.69 -5.26
N CYS A 168 -37.61 -1.97 -3.96
CA CYS A 168 -36.50 -2.24 -3.06
C CYS A 168 -35.74 -3.55 -3.36
N GLU A 169 -36.38 -4.53 -4.01
CA GLU A 169 -35.74 -5.78 -4.43
C GLU A 169 -34.66 -5.50 -5.47
N GLN A 170 -35.02 -4.72 -6.49
CA GLN A 170 -34.09 -4.33 -7.55
C GLN A 170 -32.92 -3.51 -7.00
N ASP A 171 -33.19 -2.55 -6.11
CA ASP A 171 -32.14 -1.74 -5.48
C ASP A 171 -31.14 -2.61 -4.71
N ALA A 172 -31.64 -3.57 -3.92
CA ALA A 172 -30.79 -4.46 -3.13
C ALA A 172 -29.88 -5.34 -4.01
N VAL A 173 -30.41 -5.89 -5.10
CA VAL A 173 -29.64 -6.72 -6.04
C VAL A 173 -28.58 -5.88 -6.76
N ILE A 174 -28.94 -4.70 -7.26
CA ILE A 174 -28.01 -3.80 -7.97
C ILE A 174 -26.86 -3.38 -7.05
N ILE A 175 -27.16 -2.94 -5.83
CA ILE A 175 -26.14 -2.53 -4.85
C ILE A 175 -25.20 -3.69 -4.55
N SER A 176 -25.73 -4.90 -4.39
CA SER A 176 -24.92 -6.09 -4.11
C SER A 176 -23.95 -6.44 -5.24
N ILE A 177 -24.43 -6.39 -6.48
CA ILE A 177 -23.62 -6.66 -7.66
C ILE A 177 -22.52 -5.59 -7.82
N ILE A 178 -22.87 -4.29 -7.72
CA ILE A 178 -21.91 -3.19 -7.83
C ILE A 178 -20.84 -3.31 -6.75
N ASN A 179 -21.22 -3.63 -5.51
CA ASN A 179 -20.28 -3.76 -4.41
C ASN A 179 -19.27 -4.90 -4.64
N ALA A 180 -19.74 -6.06 -5.10
CA ALA A 180 -18.89 -7.20 -5.44
C ALA A 180 -17.90 -6.86 -6.58
N PHE A 181 -18.39 -6.26 -7.66
CA PHE A 181 -17.53 -5.81 -8.77
C PHE A 181 -16.51 -4.76 -8.32
N THR A 182 -16.94 -3.79 -7.51
CA THR A 182 -16.06 -2.73 -7.01
C THR A 182 -14.94 -3.30 -6.12
N SER A 183 -15.24 -4.31 -5.32
CA SER A 183 -14.26 -4.97 -4.46
C SER A 183 -13.19 -5.71 -5.26
N ILE A 184 -13.60 -6.50 -6.26
CA ILE A 184 -12.67 -7.20 -7.17
C ILE A 184 -11.86 -6.18 -7.99
N TYR A 185 -12.50 -5.11 -8.44
CA TYR A 185 -11.87 -4.04 -9.19
C TYR A 185 -10.80 -3.31 -8.39
N ALA A 186 -11.12 -2.88 -7.15
CA ALA A 186 -10.17 -2.24 -6.26
C ALA A 186 -9.01 -3.17 -5.87
N ALA A 187 -9.30 -4.45 -5.60
CA ALA A 187 -8.25 -5.45 -5.34
C ALA A 187 -7.30 -5.58 -6.54
N THR A 188 -7.83 -5.65 -7.76
CA THR A 188 -7.00 -5.72 -8.97
C THR A 188 -6.07 -4.51 -9.08
N VAL A 189 -6.59 -3.28 -8.86
CA VAL A 189 -5.76 -2.06 -8.86
C VAL A 189 -4.65 -2.13 -7.82
N ILE A 190 -4.99 -2.52 -6.58
CA ILE A 190 -4.01 -2.64 -5.49
C ILE A 190 -2.90 -3.63 -5.83
N TYR A 191 -3.26 -4.81 -6.33
CA TYR A 191 -2.29 -5.86 -6.63
C TYR A 191 -1.40 -5.53 -7.83
N THR A 192 -1.83 -4.69 -8.79
CA THR A 192 -0.90 -4.19 -9.83
C THR A 192 0.24 -3.37 -9.25
N ILE A 193 -0.03 -2.55 -8.22
CA ILE A 193 0.96 -1.69 -7.58
C ILE A 193 1.86 -2.49 -6.63
N ILE A 194 1.29 -3.48 -5.93
CA ILE A 194 2.07 -4.44 -5.12
C ILE A 194 3.04 -5.21 -6.02
N GLY A 195 2.57 -5.68 -7.19
CA GLY A 195 3.42 -6.36 -8.18
C GLY A 195 4.60 -5.50 -8.63
N PHE A 196 4.33 -4.25 -9.01
CA PHE A 196 5.38 -3.29 -9.37
C PHE A 196 6.42 -3.10 -8.24
N ARG A 197 5.96 -2.84 -7.01
CA ARG A 197 6.85 -2.67 -5.85
C ARG A 197 7.69 -3.93 -5.59
N ALA A 198 7.09 -5.11 -5.68
CA ALA A 198 7.80 -6.37 -5.45
C ALA A 198 8.87 -6.61 -6.51
N THR A 199 8.57 -6.32 -7.79
CA THR A 199 9.56 -6.42 -8.88
C THR A 199 10.69 -5.41 -8.71
N GLU A 200 10.39 -4.16 -8.33
CA GLU A 200 11.43 -3.15 -8.06
C GLU A 200 12.36 -3.57 -6.92
N ARG A 201 11.80 -4.11 -5.81
CA ARG A 201 12.61 -4.63 -4.69
C ARG A 201 13.44 -5.85 -5.10
N PHE A 202 12.89 -6.70 -5.93
CA PHE A 202 13.60 -7.86 -6.47
C PHE A 202 14.79 -7.44 -7.34
N ASP A 203 14.59 -6.47 -8.23
CA ASP A 203 15.64 -5.90 -9.08
C ASP A 203 16.73 -5.21 -8.23
N ASP A 204 16.36 -4.35 -7.28
CA ASP A 204 17.31 -3.68 -6.36
C ASP A 204 18.14 -4.70 -5.54
N CYS A 205 17.51 -5.78 -5.09
CA CYS A 205 18.17 -6.86 -4.35
C CYS A 205 19.19 -7.61 -5.21
N LEU A 206 18.81 -7.95 -6.46
CA LEU A 206 19.70 -8.61 -7.40
C LEU A 206 20.86 -7.72 -7.80
N ASP A 207 20.61 -6.45 -8.11
CA ASP A 207 21.65 -5.50 -8.53
C ASP A 207 22.67 -5.27 -7.40
N GLY A 208 22.24 -5.26 -6.14
CA GLY A 208 23.13 -5.22 -4.98
C GLY A 208 24.03 -6.46 -4.88
N ASN A 209 23.48 -7.66 -5.11
CA ASN A 209 24.27 -8.90 -5.14
C ASN A 209 25.26 -8.90 -6.33
N ILE A 210 24.80 -8.48 -7.52
CA ILE A 210 25.64 -8.36 -8.72
C ILE A 210 26.80 -7.41 -8.46
N LEU A 211 26.55 -6.22 -7.91
CA LEU A 211 27.59 -5.25 -7.59
C LEU A 211 28.61 -5.80 -6.59
N THR A 212 28.15 -6.56 -5.59
CA THR A 212 29.04 -7.19 -4.62
C THR A 212 29.94 -8.23 -5.29
N LEU A 213 29.40 -9.03 -6.21
CA LEU A 213 30.18 -10.01 -6.99
C LEU A 213 31.17 -9.32 -7.93
N LEU A 214 30.74 -8.28 -8.65
CA LEU A 214 31.61 -7.52 -9.56
C LEU A 214 32.80 -6.93 -8.82
N ASN A 215 32.57 -6.30 -7.65
CA ASN A 215 33.63 -5.71 -6.83
C ASN A 215 34.55 -6.76 -6.18
N THR A 216 34.04 -7.95 -5.88
CA THR A 216 34.86 -8.98 -5.23
C THR A 216 35.74 -9.74 -6.22
N PHE A 217 35.26 -9.92 -7.45
CA PHE A 217 35.97 -10.65 -8.51
C PHE A 217 36.61 -9.72 -9.55
N ASP A 218 36.61 -8.40 -9.33
CA ASP A 218 37.10 -7.35 -10.25
C ASP A 218 36.61 -7.55 -11.70
N LEU A 219 35.32 -7.86 -11.85
CA LEU A 219 34.69 -8.11 -13.15
C LEU A 219 34.17 -6.81 -13.78
N PRO A 220 34.14 -6.70 -15.12
CA PRO A 220 33.55 -5.54 -15.79
C PRO A 220 32.04 -5.43 -15.53
N GLU A 221 31.52 -4.19 -15.43
CA GLU A 221 30.12 -3.87 -15.06
C GLU A 221 29.04 -4.53 -15.95
N ALA A 222 29.37 -4.93 -17.19
CA ALA A 222 28.45 -5.57 -18.12
C ALA A 222 28.55 -7.11 -18.18
N ASN A 223 29.43 -7.72 -17.38
CA ASN A 223 29.70 -9.15 -17.46
C ASN A 223 28.59 -10.00 -16.79
N ILE A 224 27.99 -9.48 -15.72
CA ILE A 224 26.87 -10.11 -15.01
C ILE A 224 25.62 -9.27 -15.23
N ASN A 225 24.56 -9.92 -15.71
CA ASN A 225 23.24 -9.33 -15.91
C ASN A 225 22.18 -10.17 -15.19
N GLN A 226 20.96 -9.65 -15.08
CA GLN A 226 19.86 -10.34 -14.38
C GLN A 226 19.56 -11.73 -14.98
N SER A 227 19.73 -11.91 -16.28
CA SER A 227 19.48 -13.19 -16.96
C SER A 227 20.55 -14.26 -16.72
N ASN A 228 21.82 -13.87 -16.56
CA ASN A 228 22.94 -14.80 -16.41
C ASN A 228 23.38 -14.97 -14.94
N TYR A 229 22.79 -14.20 -14.02
CA TYR A 229 23.17 -14.17 -12.60
C TYR A 229 23.21 -15.57 -11.97
N GLN A 230 22.18 -16.39 -12.16
CA GLN A 230 22.13 -17.73 -11.55
C GLN A 230 23.23 -18.66 -12.09
N GLU A 231 23.49 -18.63 -13.40
CA GLU A 231 24.51 -19.45 -14.04
C GLU A 231 25.92 -19.03 -13.57
N VAL A 232 26.17 -17.73 -13.53
CA VAL A 232 27.45 -17.17 -13.08
C VAL A 232 27.65 -17.44 -11.59
N LEU A 233 26.63 -17.27 -10.76
CA LEU A 233 26.69 -17.57 -9.33
C LEU A 233 27.04 -19.05 -9.10
N GLN A 234 26.43 -19.96 -9.86
CA GLN A 234 26.75 -21.38 -9.77
C GLN A 234 28.19 -21.67 -10.22
N SER A 235 28.66 -21.06 -11.31
CA SER A 235 30.05 -21.19 -11.78
C SER A 235 31.08 -20.62 -10.79
N LEU A 236 30.76 -19.52 -10.12
CA LEU A 236 31.64 -18.92 -9.11
C LEU A 236 31.65 -19.76 -7.84
N ASN A 237 30.52 -20.35 -7.47
CA ASN A 237 30.43 -21.24 -6.31
C ASN A 237 31.23 -22.54 -6.51
N THR A 238 31.29 -23.08 -7.73
CA THR A 238 32.14 -24.24 -8.03
C THR A 238 33.63 -23.89 -8.08
N THR A 239 33.97 -22.67 -8.51
CA THR A 239 35.37 -22.24 -8.65
C THR A 239 35.97 -21.77 -7.33
N ASN A 240 35.23 -20.99 -6.54
CA ASN A 240 35.69 -20.34 -5.31
C ASN A 240 34.61 -20.39 -4.19
N PRO A 241 34.32 -21.58 -3.62
CA PRO A 241 33.26 -21.74 -2.61
C PRO A 241 33.53 -20.96 -1.30
N ASP A 242 34.80 -20.84 -0.90
CA ASP A 242 35.19 -20.16 0.34
C ASP A 242 34.91 -18.65 0.28
N ILE A 243 35.11 -18.03 -0.91
CA ILE A 243 34.82 -16.62 -1.12
C ILE A 243 33.31 -16.41 -1.13
N ILE A 244 32.56 -17.20 -1.90
CA ILE A 244 31.09 -17.06 -1.98
C ILE A 244 30.41 -17.25 -0.62
N SER A 245 30.86 -18.20 0.19
CA SER A 245 30.32 -18.39 1.54
C SER A 245 30.65 -17.24 2.51
N SER A 246 31.74 -16.51 2.26
CA SER A 246 32.09 -15.30 3.01
C SER A 246 31.28 -14.07 2.58
N LEU A 247 30.79 -14.03 1.33
CA LEU A 247 29.87 -12.99 0.88
C LEU A 247 28.49 -13.24 1.50
N ALA A 248 28.02 -12.28 2.31
CA ALA A 248 26.66 -12.27 2.83
C ALA A 248 25.63 -11.85 1.74
N LEU A 249 25.52 -12.64 0.67
CA LEU A 249 24.57 -12.40 -0.42
C LEU A 249 23.13 -12.50 0.09
N LYS A 250 22.27 -11.57 -0.34
CA LYS A 250 20.86 -11.57 0.04
C LYS A 250 20.08 -12.58 -0.80
N THR A 251 19.15 -13.31 -0.17
CA THR A 251 18.20 -14.17 -0.88
C THR A 251 17.07 -13.34 -1.47
N CYS A 252 17.11 -13.09 -2.78
CA CYS A 252 16.08 -12.35 -3.50
C CYS A 252 15.03 -13.32 -4.07
N ASP A 253 13.83 -13.35 -3.50
CA ASP A 253 12.70 -14.15 -4.00
C ASP A 253 11.47 -13.26 -4.18
N LEU A 254 10.95 -13.22 -5.40
CA LEU A 254 9.79 -12.42 -5.76
C LEU A 254 8.53 -12.82 -4.97
N ASN A 255 8.32 -14.11 -4.69
CA ASN A 255 7.14 -14.56 -3.96
C ASN A 255 7.14 -14.07 -2.51
N ASN A 256 8.31 -13.96 -1.90
CA ASN A 256 8.45 -13.38 -0.56
C ASN A 256 8.13 -11.88 -0.57
N PHE A 257 8.61 -11.14 -1.57
CA PHE A 257 8.27 -9.71 -1.69
C PHE A 257 6.79 -9.46 -2.01
N LEU A 258 6.12 -10.39 -2.70
CA LEU A 258 4.68 -10.35 -2.94
C LEU A 258 3.86 -10.69 -1.68
N SER A 259 4.38 -11.57 -0.80
CA SER A 259 3.72 -11.97 0.45
C SER A 259 3.95 -10.99 1.61
N GLU A 260 4.96 -10.12 1.53
CA GLU A 260 5.19 -8.98 2.43
C GLU A 260 4.13 -7.85 2.33
N GLY A 261 2.93 -8.18 1.85
CA GLY A 261 1.79 -7.28 1.82
C GLY A 261 1.48 -6.76 3.23
N VAL A 262 1.53 -5.44 3.41
CA VAL A 262 1.23 -4.83 4.71
C VAL A 262 -0.27 -4.66 4.85
N GLU A 263 -0.85 -5.23 5.91
CA GLU A 263 -2.26 -5.06 6.22
C GLU A 263 -2.58 -3.69 6.84
N GLY A 264 -3.83 -3.26 6.69
CA GLY A 264 -4.36 -2.06 7.33
C GLY A 264 -3.71 -0.77 6.82
N THR A 265 -3.20 0.05 7.74
CA THR A 265 -2.72 1.40 7.42
C THR A 265 -1.44 1.41 6.60
N GLY A 266 -0.59 0.39 6.74
CA GLY A 266 0.69 0.34 6.03
C GLY A 266 0.54 0.14 4.53
N LEU A 267 -0.55 -0.46 4.05
CA LEU A 267 -0.83 -0.56 2.61
C LEU A 267 -0.84 0.83 1.95
N ALA A 268 -1.62 1.76 2.51
CA ALA A 268 -1.76 3.09 1.92
C ALA A 268 -0.55 3.99 2.18
N PHE A 269 -0.02 3.97 3.41
CA PHE A 269 0.98 4.96 3.86
C PHE A 269 2.43 4.53 3.68
N ILE A 270 2.68 3.25 3.42
CA ILE A 270 4.01 2.69 3.18
C ILE A 270 4.10 2.11 1.77
N VAL A 271 3.30 1.09 1.45
CA VAL A 271 3.40 0.35 0.19
C VAL A 271 3.11 1.25 -1.02
N PHE A 272 1.98 1.94 -1.00
CA PHE A 272 1.56 2.80 -2.11
C PHE A 272 2.43 4.05 -2.26
N THR A 273 2.80 4.69 -1.16
CA THR A 273 3.63 5.91 -1.15
C THR A 273 5.05 5.62 -1.63
N GLU A 274 5.63 4.47 -1.27
CA GLU A 274 6.92 3.97 -1.79
C GLU A 274 6.82 3.73 -3.31
N ALA A 275 5.77 3.03 -3.77
CA ALA A 275 5.57 2.79 -5.20
C ALA A 275 5.43 4.11 -5.98
N ILE A 276 4.67 5.09 -5.46
CA ILE A 276 4.47 6.40 -6.11
C ILE A 276 5.79 7.15 -6.28
N THR A 277 6.71 7.09 -5.30
CA THR A 277 8.03 7.74 -5.44
C THR A 277 8.90 7.18 -6.54
N LYS A 278 8.65 5.94 -6.97
CA LYS A 278 9.36 5.27 -8.07
C LYS A 278 8.62 5.35 -9.41
N MET A 279 7.41 5.92 -9.44
CA MET A 279 6.70 6.14 -10.71
C MET A 279 7.32 7.33 -11.45
N PRO A 280 7.53 7.21 -12.77
CA PRO A 280 7.95 8.34 -13.59
C PRO A 280 6.82 9.33 -13.87
#